data_AF-A0A968WQC2-F1
#
_entry.id   AF-A0A968WQC2-F1
#
_cell.length_a   1.000
_cell.length_b   1.000
_cell.length_c   1.000
_cell.angle_alpha   90.00
_cell.angle_beta   90.00
_cell.angle_gamma   90.00
#
_symmetry.space_group_name_H-M   'P 1'
#
loop_
_entity.id
_entity.type
_entity.pdbx_description
1 polymer ?
#
loop_
_entity_poly.entity_id
_entity_poly.type
_entity_poly.pdbx_seq_one_letter_code
_entity_poly.pdbx_strand_id
1 'polypeptide(L)'
;MWSKIRKRLLRRFVKSERGATAIEFAMVGGPFLLMIGVVLESGSMLFTQFAIQSATQETARQIRTGQSQSGGVSAGAFKSALCGQATFIANCNSKLLVAVQAATSFSTLQTTLPNPLSIGFLPDGSEPPLPFNCGNPLDAAGVVVTYDWNFIMPWSGASHQRRRRQQEAARRPRDLPQ
;
A
#
# COMPACT_ATOMS: atom_id res chain seq x y z
N MET A 1 -45.96 7.09 35.20
CA MET A 1 -46.00 5.60 35.09
C MET A 1 -44.70 5.00 34.52
N TRP A 2 -44.05 5.61 33.53
CA TRP A 2 -42.80 5.10 32.90
C TRP A 2 -41.55 5.02 33.80
N SER A 3 -41.40 5.88 34.81
CA SER A 3 -40.24 5.87 35.73
C SER A 3 -40.13 4.57 36.56
N LYS A 4 -41.27 4.03 37.02
CA LYS A 4 -41.29 2.80 37.82
C LYS A 4 -40.94 1.56 36.98
N ILE A 5 -41.35 1.54 35.71
CA ILE A 5 -41.06 0.46 34.76
C ILE A 5 -39.57 0.44 34.41
N ARG A 6 -38.96 1.61 34.13
CA ARG A 6 -37.51 1.73 33.92
C ARG A 6 -36.69 1.26 35.11
N LYS A 7 -37.05 1.67 36.34
CA LYS A 7 -36.35 1.24 37.57
C LYS A 7 -36.42 -0.27 37.80
N ARG A 8 -37.55 -0.91 37.47
CA ARG A 8 -37.75 -2.36 37.62
C ARG A 8 -36.98 -3.17 36.57
N LEU A 9 -36.93 -2.68 35.33
CA LEU A 9 -36.10 -3.26 34.27
C LEU A 9 -34.61 -3.13 34.59
N LEU A 10 -34.13 -1.94 34.99
CA LEU A 10 -32.74 -1.71 35.40
C LEU A 10 -32.31 -2.61 36.57
N ARG A 11 -33.14 -2.78 37.61
CA ARG A 11 -32.84 -3.75 38.69
C ARG A 11 -32.76 -5.20 38.20
N ARG A 12 -33.56 -5.58 37.20
CA ARG A 12 -33.55 -6.93 36.62
C ARG A 12 -32.30 -7.17 35.77
N PHE A 13 -31.83 -6.16 35.04
CA PHE A 13 -30.57 -6.21 34.31
C PHE A 13 -29.35 -6.26 35.25
N VAL A 14 -29.33 -5.44 36.30
CA VAL A 14 -28.24 -5.45 37.30
C VAL A 14 -28.15 -6.77 38.07
N LYS A 15 -29.28 -7.48 38.28
CA LYS A 15 -29.31 -8.78 38.96
C LYS A 15 -29.09 -9.99 38.02
N SER A 16 -28.80 -9.75 36.73
CA SER A 16 -28.66 -10.85 35.76
C SER A 16 -27.21 -11.32 35.61
N GLU A 17 -26.87 -12.46 36.23
CA GLU A 17 -25.52 -13.07 36.16
C GLU A 17 -25.15 -13.53 34.74
N ARG A 18 -26.16 -13.91 33.93
CA ARG A 18 -25.98 -14.21 32.50
C ARG A 18 -25.53 -12.98 31.68
N GLY A 19 -25.90 -11.78 32.12
CA GLY A 19 -25.44 -10.53 31.51
C GLY A 19 -23.99 -10.22 31.89
N ALA A 20 -23.60 -10.48 33.14
CA ALA A 20 -22.24 -10.31 33.62
C ALA A 20 -21.25 -11.24 32.89
N THR A 21 -21.59 -12.53 32.78
CA THR A 21 -20.78 -13.52 32.04
C THR A 21 -20.63 -13.21 30.54
N ALA A 22 -21.68 -12.67 29.90
CA ALA A 22 -21.59 -12.20 28.52
C ALA A 22 -20.61 -11.02 28.36
N ILE A 23 -20.58 -10.11 29.34
CA ILE A 23 -19.65 -8.97 29.36
C ILE A 23 -18.22 -9.45 29.62
N GLU A 24 -18.01 -10.38 30.56
CA GLU A 24 -16.70 -10.99 30.83
C GLU A 24 -16.12 -11.64 29.57
N PHE A 25 -16.95 -12.40 28.84
CA PHE A 25 -16.54 -12.99 27.58
C PHE A 25 -16.27 -11.92 26.50
N ALA A 26 -17.07 -10.86 26.43
CA ALA A 26 -16.85 -9.78 25.47
C ALA A 26 -15.57 -8.97 25.75
N MET A 27 -15.19 -8.80 27.03
CA MET A 27 -13.95 -8.13 27.42
C MET A 27 -12.70 -8.87 26.93
N VAL A 28 -12.76 -10.20 26.81
CA VAL A 28 -11.65 -11.02 26.28
C VAL A 28 -11.80 -11.27 24.79
N GLY A 29 -13.02 -11.59 24.33
CA GLY A 29 -13.34 -11.92 22.96
C GLY A 29 -13.18 -10.73 22.00
N GLY A 30 -13.50 -9.52 22.44
CA GLY A 30 -13.33 -8.30 21.64
C GLY A 30 -11.86 -8.07 21.23
N PRO A 31 -10.93 -7.93 22.19
CA PRO A 31 -9.50 -7.81 21.89
C PRO A 31 -8.93 -8.99 21.09
N PHE A 32 -9.39 -10.21 21.35
CA PHE A 32 -8.93 -11.40 20.62
C PHE A 32 -9.32 -11.36 19.13
N LEU A 33 -10.57 -11.04 18.82
CA LEU A 33 -11.04 -10.91 17.44
C LEU A 33 -10.37 -9.74 16.71
N LEU A 34 -10.14 -8.62 17.41
CA LEU A 34 -9.36 -7.50 16.87
C LEU A 34 -7.94 -7.93 16.53
N MET A 35 -7.26 -8.67 17.42
CA MET A 35 -5.91 -9.17 17.18
C MET A 35 -5.85 -10.12 15.98
N ILE A 36 -6.80 -11.05 15.84
CA ILE A 36 -6.93 -11.88 14.64
C ILE A 36 -7.09 -11.02 13.39
N GLY A 37 -7.93 -9.98 13.45
CA GLY A 37 -8.10 -9.02 12.36
C GLY A 37 -6.78 -8.35 11.94
N VAL A 38 -5.97 -7.91 12.91
CA VAL A 38 -4.64 -7.31 12.64
C VAL A 38 -3.71 -8.31 11.95
N VAL A 39 -3.70 -9.57 12.41
CA VAL A 39 -2.84 -10.61 11.86
C VAL A 39 -3.24 -10.94 10.42
N LEU A 40 -4.54 -11.10 10.15
CA LEU A 40 -5.05 -11.36 8.80
C LEU A 40 -4.76 -10.20 7.85
N GLU A 41 -4.93 -8.96 8.32
CA GLU A 41 -4.63 -7.76 7.54
C GLU A 41 -3.13 -7.65 7.22
N SER A 42 -2.26 -7.86 8.22
CA SER A 42 -0.81 -7.84 8.04
C SER A 42 -0.32 -8.98 7.14
N GLY A 43 -0.91 -10.17 7.29
CA GLY A 43 -0.64 -11.32 6.43
C GLY A 43 -1.00 -11.05 4.96
N SER A 44 -2.12 -10.38 4.72
CA SER A 44 -2.54 -9.98 3.36
C SER A 44 -1.60 -8.94 2.75
N MET A 45 -1.12 -7.98 3.56
CA MET A 45 -0.13 -6.99 3.13
C MET A 45 1.20 -7.65 2.75
N LEU A 46 1.72 -8.54 3.59
CA LEU A 46 2.97 -9.27 3.32
C LEU A 46 2.84 -10.18 2.11
N PHE A 47 1.73 -10.89 1.98
CA PHE A 47 1.46 -11.73 0.81
C PHE A 47 1.51 -10.92 -0.49
N THR A 48 0.89 -9.74 -0.49
CA THR A 48 0.92 -8.81 -1.63
C THR A 48 2.34 -8.34 -1.93
N GLN A 49 3.12 -8.02 -0.90
CA GLN A 49 4.52 -7.64 -1.06
C GLN A 49 5.35 -8.74 -1.72
N PHE A 50 5.19 -10.00 -1.28
CA PHE A 50 5.89 -11.13 -1.89
C PHE A 50 5.46 -11.39 -3.34
N ALA A 51 4.17 -11.29 -3.63
CA ALA A 51 3.64 -11.44 -4.99
C ALA A 51 4.23 -10.38 -5.94
N ILE A 52 4.26 -9.11 -5.53
CA ILE A 52 4.84 -8.01 -6.32
C ILE A 52 6.35 -8.21 -6.49
N GLN A 53 7.06 -8.63 -5.44
CA GLN A 53 8.50 -8.86 -5.50
C GLN A 53 8.85 -9.95 -6.53
N SER A 54 8.10 -11.06 -6.54
CA SER A 54 8.26 -12.12 -7.52
C SER A 54 7.96 -11.63 -8.95
N ALA A 55 6.84 -10.93 -9.15
CA ALA A 55 6.48 -10.36 -10.44
C ALA A 55 7.52 -9.34 -10.95
N THR A 56 8.06 -8.51 -10.06
CA THR A 56 9.11 -7.53 -10.36
C THR A 56 10.41 -8.23 -10.76
N GLN A 57 10.76 -9.32 -10.10
CA GLN A 57 11.97 -10.08 -10.44
C GLN A 57 11.88 -10.69 -11.84
N GLU A 58 10.74 -11.25 -12.22
CA GLU A 58 10.53 -11.80 -13.57
C GLU A 58 10.51 -10.69 -14.65
N THR A 59 9.78 -9.59 -14.41
CA THR A 59 9.75 -8.46 -15.36
C THR A 59 11.09 -7.74 -15.46
N ALA A 60 11.89 -7.68 -14.39
CA ALA A 60 13.25 -7.16 -14.44
C ALA A 60 14.18 -8.00 -15.35
N ARG A 61 13.93 -9.31 -15.51
CA ARG A 61 14.68 -10.14 -16.46
C ARG A 61 14.41 -9.74 -17.91
N GLN A 62 13.19 -9.31 -18.22
CA GLN A 62 12.85 -8.80 -19.55
C GLN A 62 13.62 -7.52 -19.89
N ILE A 63 13.85 -6.66 -18.90
CA ILE A 63 14.71 -5.48 -19.06
C ILE A 63 16.17 -5.91 -19.28
N ARG A 64 16.70 -6.83 -18.46
CA ARG A 64 18.09 -7.31 -18.58
C ARG A 64 18.39 -8.04 -19.89
N THR A 65 17.39 -8.69 -20.48
CA THR A 65 17.51 -9.39 -21.77
C THR A 65 17.27 -8.47 -22.97
N GLY A 66 16.98 -7.19 -22.74
CA GLY A 66 16.72 -6.21 -23.80
C GLY A 66 15.39 -6.40 -24.52
N GLN A 67 14.49 -7.24 -23.99
CA GLN A 67 13.14 -7.42 -24.56
C GLN A 67 12.33 -6.13 -24.48
N SER A 68 12.43 -5.40 -23.36
CA SER A 68 11.76 -4.11 -23.19
C SER A 68 12.35 -3.00 -24.07
N GLN A 69 13.64 -3.11 -24.43
CA GLN A 69 14.37 -2.15 -25.27
C GLN A 69 14.06 -2.38 -26.75
N SER A 70 14.11 -3.65 -27.19
CA SER A 70 13.89 -4.04 -28.58
C SER A 70 12.41 -3.95 -29.00
N GLY A 71 11.49 -4.15 -28.04
CA GLY A 71 10.04 -4.12 -28.27
C GLY A 71 9.39 -2.76 -28.07
N GLY A 72 10.12 -1.71 -27.66
CA GLY A 72 9.56 -0.38 -27.41
C GLY A 72 8.44 -0.38 -26.36
N VAL A 73 8.59 -1.20 -25.31
CA VAL A 73 7.53 -1.43 -24.32
C VAL A 73 7.24 -0.13 -23.58
N SER A 74 5.98 0.30 -23.54
CA SER A 74 5.56 1.48 -22.77
C SER A 74 5.44 1.16 -21.27
N ALA A 75 5.48 2.18 -20.42
CA ALA A 75 5.26 2.03 -18.98
C ALA A 75 3.95 1.29 -18.66
N GLY A 76 2.88 1.57 -19.41
CA GLY A 76 1.59 0.90 -19.25
C GLY A 76 1.62 -0.59 -19.62
N ALA A 77 2.30 -0.94 -20.71
CA ALA A 77 2.47 -2.35 -21.11
C ALA A 77 3.32 -3.12 -20.10
N PHE A 78 4.39 -2.51 -19.58
CA PHE A 78 5.22 -3.09 -18.53
C PHE A 78 4.43 -3.33 -17.23
N LYS A 79 3.63 -2.34 -16.83
CA LYS A 79 2.72 -2.44 -15.68
C LYS A 79 1.70 -3.58 -15.86
N SER A 80 1.10 -3.69 -17.04
CA SER A 80 0.16 -4.76 -17.35
C SER A 80 0.82 -6.13 -17.30
N ALA A 81 2.07 -6.27 -17.79
CA ALA A 81 2.82 -7.52 -17.71
C ALA A 81 3.12 -7.91 -16.26
N LEU A 82 3.50 -6.94 -15.42
CA LEU A 82 3.75 -7.15 -14.00
C LEU A 82 2.47 -7.58 -13.26
N CYS A 83 1.35 -6.89 -13.51
CA CYS A 83 0.06 -7.24 -12.93
C CYS A 83 -0.48 -8.59 -13.45
N GLY A 84 -0.11 -9.00 -14.66
CA GLY A 84 -0.41 -10.33 -15.19
C GLY A 84 0.29 -11.47 -14.45
N GLN A 85 1.45 -11.20 -13.82
CA GLN A 85 2.14 -12.15 -12.94
C GLN A 85 1.56 -12.13 -11.51
N ALA A 86 1.01 -10.99 -11.08
CA ALA A 86 0.46 -10.79 -9.75
C ALA A 86 -1.09 -10.83 -9.73
N THR A 87 -1.68 -11.84 -10.36
CA THR A 87 -3.14 -11.96 -10.57
C THR A 87 -3.97 -12.00 -9.29
N PHE A 88 -3.37 -12.39 -8.17
CA PHE A 88 -4.04 -12.42 -6.86
C PHE A 88 -4.29 -11.01 -6.28
N ILE A 89 -3.60 -9.98 -6.80
CA ILE A 89 -3.72 -8.61 -6.30
C ILE A 89 -4.88 -7.91 -7.00
N ALA A 90 -6.00 -7.77 -6.29
CA ALA A 90 -7.12 -6.97 -6.75
C ALA A 90 -6.68 -5.52 -7.03
N ASN A 91 -7.09 -4.97 -8.17
CA ASN A 91 -6.79 -3.59 -8.59
C ASN A 91 -5.29 -3.28 -8.73
N CYS A 92 -4.46 -4.27 -9.06
CA CYS A 92 -3.03 -4.07 -9.31
C CYS A 92 -2.78 -2.88 -10.26
N ASN A 93 -3.48 -2.80 -11.39
CA ASN A 93 -3.28 -1.73 -12.38
C ASN A 93 -3.64 -0.33 -11.89
N SER A 94 -4.49 -0.16 -10.88
CA SER A 94 -4.87 1.17 -10.38
C SER A 94 -4.17 1.55 -9.08
N LYS A 95 -3.44 0.62 -8.44
CA LYS A 95 -2.76 0.84 -7.14
C LYS A 95 -1.25 0.65 -7.19
N LEU A 96 -0.74 0.14 -8.29
CA LEU A 96 0.67 -0.07 -8.52
C LEU A 96 1.25 1.11 -9.30
N LEU A 97 2.45 1.54 -8.97
CA LEU A 97 3.22 2.54 -9.69
C LEU A 97 4.58 1.92 -10.01
N VAL A 98 5.08 2.16 -11.22
CA VAL A 98 6.37 1.63 -11.66
C VAL A 98 7.23 2.78 -12.18
N ALA A 99 8.44 2.88 -11.66
CA ALA A 99 9.49 3.71 -12.21
C ALA A 99 10.64 2.81 -12.69
N VAL A 100 11.09 3.02 -13.92
CA VAL A 100 12.23 2.31 -14.49
C VAL A 100 13.24 3.35 -14.93
N GLN A 101 14.47 3.23 -14.46
CA GLN A 101 15.54 4.12 -14.87
C GLN A 101 16.80 3.32 -15.18
N ALA A 102 17.43 3.66 -16.29
CA ALA A 102 18.74 3.16 -16.66
C ALA A 102 19.80 4.26 -16.54
N ALA A 103 21.04 3.83 -16.30
CA ALA A 103 22.21 4.68 -16.23
C ALA A 103 23.45 3.91 -16.72
N THR A 104 24.47 4.64 -17.13
CA THR A 104 25.72 4.05 -17.67
C THR A 104 26.57 3.36 -16.61
N SER A 105 26.29 3.58 -15.32
CA SER A 105 26.98 2.92 -14.21
C SER A 105 26.06 2.70 -13.01
N PHE A 106 26.35 1.71 -12.17
CA PHE A 106 25.59 1.48 -10.93
C PHE A 106 25.67 2.65 -9.93
N SER A 107 26.77 3.42 -9.95
CA SER A 107 26.92 4.59 -9.07
C SER A 107 26.01 5.75 -9.47
N THR A 108 25.87 6.01 -10.78
CA THR A 108 24.93 7.02 -11.30
C THR A 108 23.49 6.56 -11.20
N LEU A 109 23.26 5.25 -11.29
CA LEU A 109 21.95 4.65 -11.08
C LEU A 109 21.42 4.91 -9.66
N GLN A 110 22.28 4.79 -8.65
CA GLN A 110 21.88 4.99 -7.24
C GLN A 110 21.39 6.41 -6.95
N THR A 111 21.90 7.42 -7.64
CA THR A 111 21.49 8.82 -7.46
C THR A 111 20.32 9.24 -8.36
N THR A 112 20.15 8.56 -9.50
CA THR A 112 19.07 8.83 -10.46
C THR A 112 17.79 8.06 -10.16
N LEU A 113 17.88 6.93 -9.44
CA LEU A 113 16.67 6.21 -9.03
C LEU A 113 15.83 7.07 -8.07
N PRO A 114 14.53 7.22 -8.35
CA PRO A 114 13.64 7.91 -7.44
C PRO A 114 13.56 7.15 -6.12
N ASN A 115 13.59 7.88 -5.01
CA ASN A 115 13.42 7.29 -3.68
C ASN A 115 12.03 6.61 -3.61
N PRO A 116 11.94 5.32 -3.27
CA PRO A 116 10.67 4.59 -3.24
C PRO A 116 9.65 5.22 -2.28
N LEU A 117 10.09 5.87 -1.20
CA LEU A 117 9.19 6.55 -0.26
C LEU A 117 8.58 7.83 -0.82
N SER A 118 9.11 8.33 -1.93
CA SER A 118 8.62 9.53 -2.60
C SER A 118 7.59 9.19 -3.68
N ILE A 119 7.48 7.94 -4.12
CA ILE A 119 6.61 7.52 -5.22
C ILE A 119 5.26 7.08 -4.66
N GLY A 120 4.25 7.91 -4.85
CA GLY A 120 2.87 7.63 -4.45
C GLY A 120 1.88 8.40 -5.32
N PHE A 121 0.61 7.99 -5.27
CA PHE A 121 -0.47 8.68 -5.97
C PHE A 121 -0.64 10.11 -5.46
N LEU A 122 -0.96 11.01 -6.38
CA LEU A 122 -1.27 12.41 -6.07
C LEU A 122 -2.63 12.50 -5.34
N PRO A 123 -2.92 13.64 -4.66
CA PRO A 123 -4.18 13.82 -3.92
C PRO A 123 -5.45 13.73 -4.79
N ASP A 124 -5.31 13.94 -6.10
CA ASP A 124 -6.37 13.79 -7.10
C ASP A 124 -6.55 12.34 -7.59
N GLY A 125 -5.76 11.40 -7.07
CA GLY A 125 -5.75 10.00 -7.47
C GLY A 125 -4.99 9.72 -8.77
N SER A 126 -4.34 10.74 -9.36
CA SER A 126 -3.53 10.57 -10.57
C SER A 126 -2.13 10.03 -10.26
N GLU A 127 -1.54 9.38 -11.27
CA GLU A 127 -0.16 8.89 -11.19
C GLU A 127 0.80 10.06 -11.40
N PRO A 128 1.81 10.26 -10.53
CA PRO A 128 2.83 11.25 -10.79
C PRO A 128 3.61 10.90 -12.07
N PRO A 129 4.21 11.88 -12.77
CA PRO A 129 5.11 11.59 -13.87
C PRO A 129 6.29 10.78 -13.35
N LEU A 130 6.36 9.52 -13.77
CA LEU A 130 7.41 8.58 -13.36
C LEU A 130 8.37 8.36 -14.52
N PRO A 131 9.69 8.34 -14.25
CA PRO A 131 10.65 8.01 -15.29
C PRO A 131 10.43 6.56 -15.73
N PHE A 132 10.37 6.37 -17.04
CA PHE A 132 10.36 5.06 -17.67
C PHE A 132 11.38 5.06 -18.80
N ASN A 133 12.61 4.67 -18.48
CA ASN A 133 13.70 4.52 -19.42
C ASN A 133 14.37 3.16 -19.20
N CYS A 134 14.25 2.27 -20.19
CA CYS A 134 14.86 0.95 -20.15
C CYS A 134 16.34 0.95 -20.55
N GLY A 135 16.92 2.09 -20.95
CA GLY A 135 18.32 2.24 -21.31
C GLY A 135 18.71 1.52 -22.61
N ASN A 136 20.02 1.46 -22.85
CA ASN A 136 20.60 0.70 -23.94
C ASN A 136 21.08 -0.69 -23.46
N PRO A 137 21.43 -1.61 -24.38
CA PRO A 137 22.15 -2.81 -24.01
C PRO A 137 23.41 -2.48 -23.21
N LEU A 138 23.71 -3.28 -22.16
CA LEU A 138 24.83 -3.12 -21.21
C LEU A 138 24.71 -2.01 -20.16
N ASP A 139 23.70 -1.14 -20.24
CA ASP A 139 23.46 -0.15 -19.19
C ASP A 139 22.98 -0.80 -17.88
N ALA A 140 23.34 -0.21 -16.74
CA ALA A 140 22.74 -0.57 -15.48
C ALA A 140 21.28 -0.09 -15.48
N ALA A 141 20.34 -0.95 -15.09
CA ALA A 141 18.92 -0.60 -14.98
C ALA A 141 18.37 -0.94 -13.59
N GLY A 142 17.56 -0.04 -13.05
CA GLY A 142 16.87 -0.18 -11.79
C GLY A 142 15.36 -0.01 -11.97
N VAL A 143 14.61 -0.82 -11.22
CA VAL A 143 13.16 -0.79 -11.22
C VAL A 143 12.70 -0.53 -9.80
N VAL A 144 11.83 0.45 -9.64
CA VAL A 144 11.15 0.74 -8.38
C VAL A 144 9.66 0.53 -8.59
N VAL A 145 9.09 -0.37 -7.80
CA VAL A 145 7.64 -0.64 -7.81
C VAL A 145 7.10 -0.23 -6.46
N THR A 146 6.07 0.63 -6.46
CA THR A 146 5.35 0.98 -5.24
C THR A 146 3.89 0.57 -5.36
N TYR A 147 3.32 0.14 -4.24
CA TYR A 147 1.93 -0.30 -4.16
C TYR A 147 1.21 0.44 -3.05
N ASP A 148 0.04 0.98 -3.37
CA ASP A 148 -0.79 1.70 -2.41
C ASP A 148 -1.68 0.73 -1.61
N TRP A 149 -1.19 0.34 -0.43
CA TRP A 149 -1.96 -0.45 0.52
C TRP A 149 -2.97 0.43 1.27
N ASN A 150 -4.25 0.12 1.11
CA ASN A 150 -5.30 0.71 1.94
C ASN A 150 -5.65 -0.27 3.06
N PHE A 151 -5.40 0.14 4.29
CA PHE A 151 -5.78 -0.63 5.46
C PHE A 151 -7.32 -0.66 5.59
N ILE A 152 -7.85 -1.84 5.86
CA ILE A 152 -9.27 -2.09 6.11
C ILE A 152 -9.63 -1.55 7.48
N MET A 153 -8.75 -1.72 8.47
CA MET A 153 -9.01 -1.21 9.80
C MET A 153 -8.78 0.32 9.87
N PRO A 154 -9.77 1.11 10.35
CA PRO A 154 -9.67 2.57 10.33
C PRO A 154 -8.49 3.12 11.14
N TRP A 155 -8.17 2.45 12.25
CA TRP A 155 -7.14 2.91 13.18
C TRP A 155 -5.70 2.75 12.61
N SER A 156 -5.42 1.69 11.85
CA SER A 156 -4.11 1.47 11.22
C SER A 156 -3.91 2.43 10.04
N GLY A 157 -4.93 2.61 9.20
CA GLY A 157 -4.89 3.52 8.04
C GLY A 157 -4.80 5.00 8.38
N ALA A 158 -5.43 5.45 9.48
CA ALA A 158 -5.45 6.87 9.87
C ALA A 158 -4.05 7.45 10.15
N SER A 159 -3.11 6.63 10.62
CA SER A 159 -1.72 7.04 10.86
C SER A 159 -0.93 7.26 9.55
N HIS A 160 -1.18 6.43 8.55
CA HIS A 160 -0.54 6.51 7.23
C HIS A 160 -1.08 7.69 6.41
N GLN A 161 -2.37 7.99 6.51
CA GLN A 161 -2.96 9.18 5.89
C GLN A 161 -2.36 10.49 6.43
N ARG A 162 -2.05 10.57 7.73
CA ARG A 162 -1.38 11.75 8.30
C ARG A 162 0.05 11.92 7.77
N ARG A 163 0.81 10.82 7.63
CA ARG A 163 2.15 10.87 7.03
C ARG A 163 2.12 11.27 5.55
N ARG A 164 1.12 10.82 4.79
CA ARG A 164 0.87 11.29 3.41
C ARG A 164 0.64 12.79 3.38
N ARG A 165 -0.24 13.31 4.22
CA ARG A 165 -0.47 14.77 4.37
C ARG A 165 0.80 15.54 4.75
N GLN A 166 1.66 14.97 5.58
CA GLN A 166 2.95 15.58 5.93
C GLN A 166 3.97 15.56 4.78
N GLN A 167 4.05 14.46 4.02
CA GLN A 167 4.88 14.39 2.82
C GLN A 167 4.36 15.30 1.69
N GLU A 168 3.03 15.43 1.57
CA GLU A 168 2.37 16.41 0.69
C GLU A 168 2.75 17.86 1.06
N ALA A 169 2.79 18.18 2.35
CA ALA A 169 3.23 19.50 2.82
C ALA A 169 4.71 19.79 2.53
N ALA A 170 5.57 18.75 2.54
CA ALA A 170 6.99 18.87 2.21
C ALA A 170 7.29 18.96 0.70
N ARG A 171 6.38 18.44 -0.15
CA ARG A 171 6.48 18.53 -1.62
C ARG A 171 5.95 19.84 -2.20
N ARG A 172 5.20 20.65 -1.44
CA ARG A 172 4.82 21.97 -1.94
C ARG A 172 6.09 22.80 -2.11
N PRO A 173 6.31 23.41 -3.29
CA PRO A 173 7.37 24.38 -3.44
C PRO A 173 7.17 25.44 -2.36
N ARG A 174 8.23 25.71 -1.61
CA ARG A 174 8.26 26.77 -0.62
C ARG A 174 8.17 28.05 -1.43
N ASP A 175 6.97 28.61 -1.59
CA ASP A 175 6.79 29.93 -2.16
C ASP A 175 7.62 30.89 -1.28
N LEU A 176 8.83 31.22 -1.75
CA LEU A 176 9.61 32.29 -1.16
C LEU A 176 8.91 33.59 -1.53
N PRO A 177 8.50 34.44 -0.56
CA PRO A 177 8.13 35.80 -0.88
C PRO A 177 9.38 36.49 -1.47
N GLN A 178 9.24 36.98 -2.71
CA GLN A 178 10.12 38.00 -3.27
C GLN A 178 9.87 39.33 -2.57
#